data_AF-A0A529JP65-F1
#
_entry.id   AF-A0A529JP65-F1
#
_cell.length_a   1.000
_cell.length_b   1.000
_cell.length_c   1.000
_cell.angle_alpha   90.00
_cell.angle_beta   90.00
_cell.angle_gamma   90.00
#
_symmetry.space_group_name_H-M   'P 1'
#
loop_
_entity.id
_entity.type
_entity.pdbx_description
1 polymer ?
#
loop_
_entity_poly.entity_id
_entity_poly.type
_entity_poly.pdbx_seq_one_letter_code
_entity_poly.pdbx_strand_id
1 'polypeptide(L)'
;EAMEIKAKLIQRGAWSQYLEVGIGPDAEIFTKCQPMASVGFGADVGLHPVSTWNNPEPEIAMIAASSGKIVGATLGNDVNLRDVEG
;
A
#
# COMPACT_ATOMS: atom_id res chain seq x y z
N GLU A 1 2.85 20.02 14.61
CA GLU A 1 1.53 20.09 13.93
C GLU A 1 0.87 18.72 13.81
N ALA A 2 1.46 17.76 13.07
CA ALA A 2 1.00 16.36 12.98
C ALA A 2 0.61 15.69 14.31
N MET A 3 1.52 15.70 15.30
CA MET A 3 1.29 15.07 16.60
C MET A 3 0.18 15.74 17.43
N GLU A 4 -0.06 17.03 17.20
CA GLU A 4 -1.15 17.75 17.85
C GLU A 4 -2.50 17.35 17.24
N ILE A 5 -2.55 17.17 15.91
CA ILE A 5 -3.73 16.65 15.20
C ILE A 5 -4.03 15.22 15.68
N LYS A 6 -3.00 14.37 15.79
CA LYS A 6 -3.13 13.02 16.35
C LYS A 6 -3.77 13.03 17.74
N ALA A 7 -3.26 13.85 18.66
CA ALA A 7 -3.80 13.95 20.01
C ALA A 7 -5.29 14.35 20.02
N LYS A 8 -5.68 15.29 19.15
CA LYS A 8 -7.10 15.71 18.98
C LYS A 8 -7.97 14.60 18.40
N LEU A 9 -7.47 13.82 17.44
CA LEU A 9 -8.19 12.68 16.85
C LEU A 9 -8.42 11.57 17.88
N ILE A 10 -7.42 11.26 18.70
CA ILE A 10 -7.53 10.29 19.80
C ILE A 10 -8.57 10.75 20.82
N GLN A 11 -8.52 12.02 21.24
CA GLN A 11 -9.48 12.57 22.20
C GLN A 11 -10.94 12.47 21.69
N ARG A 12 -11.14 12.55 20.37
CA ARG A 12 -12.45 12.42 19.72
C ARG A 12 -12.85 10.98 19.41
N GLY A 13 -12.02 9.99 19.73
CA GLY A 13 -12.27 8.59 19.36
C GLY A 13 -12.27 8.33 17.85
N ALA A 14 -11.69 9.23 17.06
CA ALA A 14 -11.67 9.20 15.59
C ALA A 14 -10.31 8.76 15.03
N TRP A 15 -9.40 8.28 15.88
CA TRP A 15 -8.08 7.80 15.48
C TRP A 15 -8.14 6.37 14.95
N SER A 16 -7.28 6.07 13.96
CA SER A 16 -7.01 4.73 13.44
C SER A 16 -5.53 4.61 13.06
N GLN A 17 -5.06 3.37 12.89
CA GLN A 17 -3.71 3.07 12.45
C GLN A 17 -3.41 3.70 11.07
N TYR A 18 -4.38 3.73 10.17
CA TYR A 18 -4.25 4.41 8.88
C TYR A 18 -3.99 5.92 9.04
N LEU A 19 -4.61 6.56 10.05
CA LEU A 19 -4.38 7.97 10.35
C LEU A 19 -3.02 8.20 11.01
N GLU A 20 -2.47 7.21 11.71
CA GLU A 20 -1.09 7.27 12.25
C GLU A 20 -0.08 7.51 11.12
N VAL A 21 -0.22 6.75 10.04
CA VAL A 21 0.62 6.88 8.83
C VAL A 21 0.28 8.18 8.09
N GLY A 22 -1.01 8.43 7.84
CA GLY A 22 -1.44 9.54 6.99
C GLY A 22 -1.09 10.94 7.50
N ILE A 23 -0.91 11.11 8.81
CA ILE A 23 -0.50 12.39 9.41
C ILE A 23 0.88 12.33 10.06
N GLY A 24 1.46 11.14 10.20
CA GLY A 24 2.75 10.93 10.85
C GLY A 24 3.95 11.34 9.99
N PRO A 25 5.15 11.40 10.58
CA PRO A 25 6.37 11.69 9.83
C PRO A 25 6.89 10.47 9.05
N ASP A 26 6.43 9.27 9.40
CA ASP A 26 6.94 8.00 8.89
C ASP A 26 6.00 7.44 7.82
N ALA A 27 6.58 6.91 6.74
CA ALA A 27 5.83 6.24 5.68
C ALA A 27 5.45 4.81 6.08
N GLU A 28 4.31 4.34 5.59
CA GLU A 28 3.96 2.92 5.61
C GLU A 28 4.79 2.18 4.56
N ILE A 29 5.41 1.07 4.99
CA ILE A 29 6.22 0.22 4.14
C ILE A 29 5.82 -1.23 4.36
N PHE A 30 5.48 -1.92 3.27
CA PHE A 30 5.21 -3.35 3.28
C PHE A 30 5.84 -4.03 2.07
N THR A 31 6.07 -5.35 2.17
CA THR A 31 6.47 -6.16 1.02
C THR A 31 5.23 -6.70 0.36
N LYS A 32 4.90 -6.21 -0.84
CA LYS A 32 3.66 -6.58 -1.52
C LYS A 32 3.56 -8.07 -1.85
N CYS A 33 4.61 -8.63 -2.47
CA CYS A 33 4.57 -10.00 -2.95
C CYS A 33 5.97 -10.63 -2.99
N GLN A 34 6.01 -11.95 -3.17
CA GLN A 34 7.25 -12.69 -3.38
C GLN A 34 7.89 -12.31 -4.72
N PRO A 35 9.22 -12.46 -4.87
CA PRO A 35 9.87 -12.30 -6.17
C PRO A 35 9.18 -13.14 -7.25
N MET A 36 9.03 -12.57 -8.45
CA MET A 36 8.38 -13.20 -9.61
C MET A 36 6.87 -13.45 -9.49
N ALA A 37 6.18 -12.94 -8.46
CA ALA A 37 4.73 -13.07 -8.33
C ALA A 37 3.94 -12.02 -9.15
N SER A 38 4.60 -10.99 -9.68
CA SER A 38 3.97 -9.95 -10.51
C SER A 38 3.63 -10.48 -11.90
N VAL A 39 2.51 -10.01 -12.45
CA VAL A 39 2.09 -10.31 -13.82
C VAL A 39 2.18 -9.08 -14.72
N GLY A 40 2.33 -9.29 -16.02
CA GLY A 40 2.44 -8.23 -17.02
C GLY A 40 1.09 -7.68 -17.46
N PHE A 41 1.12 -6.63 -18.29
CA PHE A 41 -0.07 -6.08 -18.91
C PHE A 41 -0.87 -7.14 -19.69
N GLY A 42 -2.18 -7.18 -19.48
CA GLY A 42 -3.10 -8.10 -20.16
C GLY A 42 -3.14 -9.52 -19.58
N ALA A 43 -2.35 -9.82 -18.56
CA ALA A 43 -2.43 -11.09 -17.83
C ALA A 43 -3.48 -11.00 -16.71
N ASP A 44 -4.06 -12.15 -16.38
CA ASP A 44 -4.99 -12.27 -15.26
C ASP A 44 -4.26 -12.17 -13.91
N VAL A 45 -4.86 -11.45 -12.96
CA VAL A 45 -4.39 -11.37 -11.57
C VAL A 45 -5.07 -12.42 -10.70
N GLY A 46 -4.34 -12.98 -9.74
CA GLY A 46 -4.89 -13.94 -8.79
C GLY A 46 -5.64 -13.26 -7.64
N LEU A 47 -6.86 -13.69 -7.37
CA LEU A 47 -7.61 -13.34 -6.16
C LEU A 47 -7.75 -14.57 -5.27
N HIS A 48 -7.53 -14.40 -3.96
CA HIS A 48 -7.72 -15.50 -3.04
C HIS A 48 -9.22 -15.86 -2.96
N PRO A 49 -9.63 -17.13 -3.08
CA PRO A 49 -11.05 -17.51 -3.16
C PRO A 49 -11.91 -17.13 -1.95
N VAL A 50 -11.28 -16.82 -0.81
CA VAL A 50 -11.97 -16.36 0.42
C VAL A 50 -12.42 -14.90 0.34
N SER A 51 -11.75 -14.11 -0.51
CA SER A 51 -11.98 -12.67 -0.59
C SER A 51 -13.19 -12.40 -1.47
N THR A 52 -14.04 -11.53 -0.96
CA THR A 52 -15.30 -11.05 -1.51
C THR A 52 -15.28 -9.56 -1.79
N TRP A 53 -14.25 -8.85 -1.32
CA TRP A 53 -14.05 -7.43 -1.61
C TRP A 53 -12.59 -7.14 -1.99
N ASN A 54 -12.40 -6.75 -3.25
CA ASN A 54 -11.10 -6.59 -3.86
C ASN A 54 -11.04 -5.25 -4.60
N ASN A 55 -9.93 -4.54 -4.48
CA ASN A 55 -9.71 -3.26 -5.16
C ASN A 55 -8.46 -3.33 -6.05
N PRO A 56 -8.52 -2.80 -7.28
CA PRO A 56 -7.32 -2.35 -7.95
C PRO A 56 -6.84 -1.04 -7.30
N GLU A 57 -5.55 -0.95 -6.99
CA GLU A 57 -4.91 0.27 -6.48
C GLU A 57 -3.83 0.70 -7.49
N PRO A 58 -4.15 1.64 -8.41
CA PRO A 58 -3.23 2.06 -9.46
C PRO A 58 -2.13 2.96 -8.91
N GLU A 59 -0.87 2.60 -9.16
CA GLU A 59 0.30 3.26 -8.58
C GLU A 59 1.44 3.47 -9.58
N ILE A 60 2.39 4.33 -9.21
CA ILE A 60 3.68 4.43 -9.88
C ILE A 60 4.65 3.49 -9.16
N ALA A 61 5.09 2.44 -9.85
CA ALA A 61 6.13 1.54 -9.36
C ALA A 61 7.51 2.05 -9.80
N MET A 62 8.40 2.30 -8.85
CA MET A 62 9.81 2.63 -9.15
C MET A 62 10.68 1.38 -9.15
N ILE A 63 11.65 1.34 -10.06
CA ILE A 63 12.63 0.26 -10.17
C ILE A 63 13.97 0.79 -9.67
N ALA A 64 14.52 0.15 -8.65
CA ALA A 64 15.81 0.51 -8.06
C ALA A 64 16.85 -0.61 -8.25
N ALA A 65 18.09 -0.23 -8.52
CA ALA A 65 19.24 -1.12 -8.45
C ALA A 65 19.59 -1.41 -6.97
N SER A 66 20.36 -2.48 -6.73
CA SER A 66 20.84 -2.83 -5.37
C SER A 66 21.71 -1.75 -4.73
N SER A 67 22.25 -0.81 -5.51
CA SER A 67 22.93 0.39 -5.03
C SER A 67 22.01 1.50 -4.52
N GLY A 68 20.68 1.31 -4.61
CA GLY A 68 19.67 2.32 -4.29
C GLY A 68 19.39 3.32 -5.42
N LYS A 69 20.11 3.23 -6.54
CA LYS A 69 19.87 4.10 -7.70
C LYS A 69 18.54 3.74 -8.38
N ILE A 70 17.68 4.72 -8.61
CA ILE A 70 16.49 4.57 -9.46
C ILE A 70 16.92 4.38 -10.91
N VAL A 71 16.45 3.30 -11.55
CA VAL A 71 16.79 2.93 -12.93
C VAL A 71 15.59 2.96 -13.88
N GLY A 72 14.38 3.14 -13.36
CA GLY A 72 13.17 3.28 -14.17
C GLY A 72 11.93 3.40 -13.31
N ALA A 73 10.79 3.57 -13.99
CA ALA A 73 9.47 3.55 -13.38
C ALA A 73 8.46 2.97 -14.38
N THR A 74 7.36 2.45 -13.85
CA THR A 74 6.22 1.93 -14.64
C THR A 74 4.92 2.17 -13.88
N LEU A 75 3.80 2.00 -14.55
CA LEU A 75 2.51 1.85 -13.87
C LEU A 75 2.43 0.46 -13.23
N GLY A 76 1.93 0.41 -12.01
CA GLY A 76 1.64 -0.80 -11.25
C GLY A 76 0.18 -0.83 -10.82
N ASN A 77 -0.31 -2.02 -10.49
CA ASN A 77 -1.59 -2.21 -9.83
C ASN A 77 -1.35 -3.05 -8.59
N ASP A 78 -1.43 -2.41 -7.43
CA ASP A 78 -1.45 -3.10 -6.15
C ASP A 78 -2.85 -3.70 -5.94
N VAL A 79 -3.04 -4.95 -6.40
CA VAL A 79 -4.32 -5.64 -6.19
C VAL A 79 -4.46 -6.00 -4.71
N ASN A 80 -5.45 -5.40 -4.06
CA ASN A 80 -5.66 -5.51 -2.63
C ASN A 80 -6.98 -6.23 -2.29
N LEU A 81 -6.96 -7.04 -1.24
CA LEU A 81 -8.09 -7.84 -0.75
C LEU A 81 -8.61 -7.13 0.51
N ARG A 82 -9.51 -6.16 0.34
CA ARG A 82 -9.94 -5.21 1.38
C ARG A 82 -10.66 -5.86 2.55
N ASP A 83 -11.21 -7.05 2.35
CA ASP A 83 -11.85 -7.83 3.41
C ASP A 83 -10.89 -8.79 4.14
N VAL A 84 -9.66 -8.92 3.66
CA VAL A 84 -8.56 -9.65 4.33
C VAL A 84 -7.61 -8.68 5.02
N GLU A 85 -7.43 -7.50 4.44
CA GLU A 85 -6.76 -6.36 5.04
C GLU A 85 -7.51 -5.91 6.31
N GLY A 86 -6.78 -5.74 7.42
CA GLY A 86 -7.33 -5.43 8.74
C GLY A 86 -7.71 -3.96 8.93
#